data_AF-A0A350CID0-F1
#
_entry.id   AF-A0A350CID0-F1
#
_cell.length_a   1.000
_cell.length_b   1.000
_cell.length_c   1.000
_cell.angle_alpha   90.00
_cell.angle_beta   90.00
_cell.angle_gamma   90.00
#
_symmetry.space_group_name_H-M   'P 1'
#
loop_
_entity.id
_entity.type
_entity.pdbx_description
1 polymer ?
#
loop_
_entity_poly.entity_id
_entity_poly.type
_entity_poly.pdbx_seq_one_letter_code
_entity_poly.pdbx_strand_id
1 'polypeptide(L)'
;MSDRSLVDGLTLELVLRGSVEAAPRHHFLQSRVCRCLLSVALLLTCLCSSAAGQRLERWVYVSTNLLVSENVDRLEQLMRDAAGLGFTHLLLADSKFSRLHEMDERYFRHVERVRQLSDELQLRLVPAIFPVGYSNDLLAQNPNLAEGLPVRDALFEVRGSRAELVADPAVGLPSLGDRKAWNFVDESLRAEGEVLRVSDPKGENCRVMKTVHVAPFRHYHVSVRVRTVDFRGQPQIAVLDAVSGRRLSHTNLRVGRTSDWTTQHITFNSLNCQQVNVYLGAWGPTGGSLWLSDARMEECGLLNVLRRNGAPLRVVMEGQPEQQLQEGVDFEPVLDPLLGRVPYAGEYEVWHESPAIQFRRSLPEGARLRVSWFHPHVIYDGQVCACVTEPAFQQLLRGQAEAVERAFPGTDRMMSHDEWRVLGWDESFQRTGKTPGQVAADNVRFCADHLKKLNSDRRVFVWSDMFDPHHNAVDNYYLVNGDLSGSWEGLARDVLVVNWNFGVREESLKFFAERGHRQVLAGYYDADAQQIGRWLDTVRAQRVTGVVGVMYTTWKQDYSHLREFAEVVNRYERAVNGE
;
A
#
# COMPACT_ATOMS: atom_id res chain seq x y z
N MET A 1 -17.80 -50.08 4.30
CA MET A 1 -18.67 -51.26 4.23
C MET A 1 -20.06 -50.73 3.88
N SER A 2 -20.54 -50.86 2.64
CA SER A 2 -21.05 -52.11 2.02
C SER A 2 -22.27 -52.65 2.79
N ASP A 3 -23.40 -52.93 2.18
CA ASP A 3 -23.76 -52.97 0.75
C ASP A 3 -25.31 -53.03 0.64
N ARG A 4 -25.87 -52.69 -0.54
CA ARG A 4 -27.14 -53.25 -1.10
C ARG A 4 -28.46 -53.25 -0.29
N SER A 5 -29.64 -53.46 -0.86
CA SER A 5 -30.25 -53.19 -2.18
C SER A 5 -31.65 -53.83 -2.21
N LEU A 6 -32.60 -53.27 -2.98
CA LEU A 6 -33.72 -54.00 -3.64
C LEU A 6 -34.77 -54.69 -2.72
N VAL A 7 -36.01 -55.00 -3.14
CA VAL A 7 -36.99 -54.38 -4.06
C VAL A 7 -38.36 -55.08 -3.84
N ASP A 8 -39.42 -54.67 -4.54
CA ASP A 8 -40.78 -55.29 -4.60
C ASP A 8 -41.67 -55.22 -3.34
N GLY A 9 -43.01 -55.21 -3.46
CA GLY A 9 -43.86 -55.29 -4.66
C GLY A 9 -45.34 -54.95 -4.42
N LEU A 10 -46.13 -54.86 -5.50
CA LEU A 10 -47.55 -54.47 -5.50
C LEU A 10 -48.52 -55.58 -5.03
N THR A 11 -49.61 -55.17 -4.35
CA THR A 11 -51.04 -55.58 -4.61
C THR A 11 -51.94 -54.51 -3.93
N LEU A 12 -52.72 -53.65 -4.59
CA LEU A 12 -53.92 -53.82 -5.43
C LEU A 12 -55.17 -54.32 -4.67
N GLU A 13 -56.11 -53.41 -4.38
CA GLU A 13 -57.54 -53.76 -4.37
C GLU A 13 -58.42 -52.57 -4.78
N LEU A 14 -59.61 -52.87 -5.31
CA LEU A 14 -60.42 -52.01 -6.18
C LEU A 14 -61.86 -51.97 -5.66
N VAL A 15 -62.48 -50.79 -5.57
CA VAL A 15 -63.94 -50.67 -5.40
C VAL A 15 -64.52 -49.69 -6.42
N LEU A 16 -65.53 -50.14 -7.17
CA LEU A 16 -66.23 -49.46 -8.25
C LEU A 16 -67.70 -49.17 -7.91
N ARG A 17 -68.32 -48.30 -8.73
CA ARG A 17 -69.73 -47.80 -8.82
C ARG A 17 -69.86 -46.36 -8.29
N GLY A 18 -70.42 -45.36 -8.97
CA GLY A 18 -71.03 -45.20 -10.31
C GLY A 18 -71.48 -43.72 -10.50
N SER A 19 -72.15 -43.26 -11.57
CA SER A 19 -72.44 -43.83 -12.90
C SER A 19 -73.16 -42.81 -13.82
N VAL A 20 -72.65 -42.57 -15.04
CA VAL A 20 -73.33 -42.07 -16.27
C VAL A 20 -74.14 -40.75 -16.22
N GLU A 21 -73.73 -39.73 -17.01
CA GLU A 21 -74.60 -39.12 -18.05
C GLU A 21 -73.88 -38.22 -19.09
N ALA A 22 -74.49 -38.19 -20.29
CA ALA A 22 -74.36 -37.35 -21.51
C ALA A 22 -73.15 -36.41 -21.80
N ALA A 23 -72.71 -36.44 -23.08
CA ALA A 23 -71.91 -35.39 -23.74
C ALA A 23 -72.80 -34.44 -24.58
N PRO A 24 -72.28 -33.28 -25.04
CA PRO A 24 -71.89 -33.25 -26.46
C PRO A 24 -70.59 -32.49 -26.79
N ARG A 25 -70.17 -32.59 -28.06
CA ARG A 25 -68.93 -32.06 -28.64
C ARG A 25 -69.01 -30.56 -28.94
N HIS A 26 -67.90 -29.83 -28.80
CA HIS A 26 -67.21 -28.99 -29.81
C HIS A 26 -66.19 -28.02 -29.14
N HIS A 27 -65.28 -27.43 -29.93
CA HIS A 27 -64.18 -26.52 -29.51
C HIS A 27 -62.99 -27.09 -28.72
N PHE A 28 -62.16 -27.91 -29.38
CA PHE A 28 -60.83 -28.30 -28.83
C PHE A 28 -59.68 -28.20 -29.85
N LEU A 29 -59.60 -27.11 -30.63
CA LEU A 29 -58.43 -26.84 -31.49
C LEU A 29 -57.83 -25.42 -31.44
N GLN A 30 -58.53 -24.39 -30.93
CA GLN A 30 -58.00 -23.02 -30.91
C GLN A 30 -57.09 -22.68 -29.72
N SER A 31 -57.21 -23.37 -28.57
CA SER A 31 -56.48 -22.99 -27.34
C SER A 31 -55.00 -23.43 -27.30
N ARG A 32 -54.58 -24.42 -28.11
CA ARG A 32 -53.18 -24.86 -28.16
C ARG A 32 -52.30 -23.94 -29.02
N VAL A 33 -52.82 -23.40 -30.12
CA VAL A 33 -52.08 -22.48 -31.00
C VAL A 33 -51.82 -21.15 -30.28
N CYS A 34 -52.83 -20.58 -29.60
CA CYS A 34 -52.64 -19.35 -28.81
C CYS A 34 -51.66 -19.52 -27.63
N ARG A 35 -51.60 -20.70 -26.99
CA ARG A 35 -50.63 -20.96 -25.91
C ARG A 35 -49.20 -21.10 -26.45
N CYS A 36 -49.00 -21.80 -27.57
CA CYS A 36 -47.67 -21.85 -28.20
C CYS A 36 -47.22 -20.47 -28.70
N LEU A 37 -48.12 -19.65 -29.26
CA LEU A 37 -47.79 -18.30 -29.69
C LEU A 37 -47.47 -17.37 -28.50
N LEU A 38 -48.16 -17.48 -27.36
CA LEU A 38 -47.78 -16.74 -26.15
C LEU A 38 -46.43 -17.19 -25.60
N SER A 39 -46.13 -18.50 -25.59
CA SER A 39 -44.83 -19.00 -25.12
C SER A 39 -43.67 -18.59 -26.03
N VAL A 40 -43.87 -18.60 -27.35
CA VAL A 40 -42.88 -18.11 -28.33
C VAL A 40 -42.74 -16.59 -28.25
N ALA A 41 -43.83 -15.84 -28.03
CA ALA A 41 -43.74 -14.41 -27.78
C ALA A 41 -43.00 -14.08 -26.48
N LEU A 42 -43.21 -14.82 -25.39
CA LEU A 42 -42.46 -14.64 -24.14
C LEU A 42 -40.96 -14.96 -24.33
N LEU A 43 -40.64 -16.07 -25.00
CA LEU A 43 -39.25 -16.45 -25.32
C LEU A 43 -38.58 -15.41 -26.23
N LEU A 44 -39.29 -14.84 -27.21
CA LEU A 44 -38.79 -13.75 -28.04
C LEU A 44 -38.64 -12.43 -27.27
N THR A 45 -39.53 -12.10 -26.33
CA THR A 45 -39.31 -10.93 -25.45
C THR A 45 -38.13 -11.13 -24.49
N CYS A 46 -37.85 -12.35 -24.03
CA CYS A 46 -36.64 -12.66 -23.25
C CYS A 46 -35.36 -12.66 -24.10
N LEU A 47 -35.45 -12.92 -25.41
CA LEU A 47 -34.34 -12.80 -26.36
C LEU A 47 -34.18 -11.38 -26.94
N CYS A 48 -35.18 -10.50 -26.75
CA CYS A 48 -35.17 -9.10 -27.15
C CYS A 48 -35.11 -8.11 -25.98
N SER A 49 -34.77 -8.56 -24.77
CA SER A 49 -33.96 -7.74 -23.89
C SER A 49 -32.61 -7.57 -24.57
N SER A 50 -32.49 -6.51 -25.37
CA SER A 50 -31.25 -6.10 -25.99
C SER A 50 -30.14 -6.03 -24.94
N ALA A 51 -28.92 -6.38 -25.35
CA ALA A 51 -27.73 -6.05 -24.60
C ALA A 51 -27.50 -4.52 -24.67
N ALA A 52 -28.37 -3.75 -24.02
CA ALA A 52 -28.04 -2.42 -23.57
C ALA A 52 -26.82 -2.60 -22.66
N GLY A 53 -25.68 -2.04 -23.08
CA GLY A 53 -24.43 -2.13 -22.34
C GLY A 53 -24.67 -1.66 -20.92
N GLN A 54 -24.29 -2.48 -19.94
CA GLN A 54 -24.44 -2.12 -18.53
C GLN A 54 -23.73 -0.78 -18.32
N ARG A 55 -24.50 0.27 -17.98
CA ARG A 55 -23.96 1.58 -17.68
C ARG A 55 -22.92 1.44 -16.57
N LEU A 56 -21.73 1.97 -16.80
CA LEU A 56 -20.60 1.85 -15.91
C LEU A 56 -20.89 2.63 -14.62
N GLU A 57 -20.56 2.02 -13.50
CA GLU A 57 -20.47 2.74 -12.24
C GLU A 57 -19.37 3.80 -12.37
N ARG A 58 -19.73 5.07 -12.15
CA ARG A 58 -18.79 6.20 -12.22
C ARG A 58 -18.45 6.64 -10.81
N TRP A 59 -17.16 6.58 -10.50
CA TRP A 59 -16.60 6.79 -9.18
C TRP A 59 -15.72 8.04 -9.17
N VAL A 60 -15.74 8.80 -8.08
CA VAL A 60 -14.75 9.85 -7.80
C VAL A 60 -14.03 9.51 -6.50
N TYR A 61 -12.69 9.57 -6.52
CA TYR A 61 -11.85 9.41 -5.34
C TYR A 61 -11.63 10.76 -4.66
N VAL A 62 -11.80 10.80 -3.35
CA VAL A 62 -11.51 11.97 -2.52
C VAL A 62 -10.79 11.56 -1.25
N SER A 63 -9.58 12.10 -1.06
CA SER A 63 -8.90 12.13 0.24
C SER A 63 -9.15 13.49 0.89
N THR A 64 -9.75 13.51 2.08
CA THR A 64 -10.10 14.76 2.77
C THR A 64 -10.19 14.56 4.29
N ASN A 65 -9.89 15.62 5.05
CA ASN A 65 -9.97 15.61 6.51
C ASN A 65 -11.35 16.14 6.94
N LEU A 66 -12.24 15.25 7.37
CA LEU A 66 -13.62 15.57 7.75
C LEU A 66 -13.73 16.36 9.07
N LEU A 67 -12.64 16.52 9.84
CA LEU A 67 -12.64 17.37 11.04
C LEU A 67 -12.76 18.87 10.71
N VAL A 68 -12.34 19.26 9.50
CA VAL A 68 -12.25 20.66 9.05
C VAL A 68 -13.51 21.03 8.27
N SER A 69 -14.28 22.00 8.76
CA SER A 69 -15.57 22.39 8.18
C SER A 69 -15.46 22.80 6.70
N GLU A 70 -14.44 23.59 6.36
CA GLU A 70 -14.21 24.09 5.00
C GLU A 70 -13.86 22.97 4.01
N ASN A 71 -13.33 21.84 4.50
CA ASN A 71 -13.09 20.66 3.67
C ASN A 71 -14.38 19.89 3.41
N VAL A 72 -15.30 19.88 4.38
CA VAL A 72 -16.64 19.28 4.24
C VAL A 72 -17.47 20.10 3.28
N ASP A 73 -17.44 21.43 3.37
CA ASP A 73 -18.18 22.31 2.45
C ASP A 73 -17.68 22.15 0.99
N ARG A 74 -16.36 22.00 0.78
CA ARG A 74 -15.79 21.65 -0.54
C ARG A 74 -16.20 20.26 -1.00
N LEU A 75 -16.26 19.28 -0.10
CA LEU A 75 -16.70 17.92 -0.41
C LEU A 75 -18.18 17.91 -0.83
N GLU A 76 -19.05 18.63 -0.13
CA GLU A 76 -20.47 18.74 -0.47
C GLU A 76 -20.66 19.36 -1.87
N GLN A 77 -19.88 20.38 -2.23
CA GLN A 77 -19.90 20.94 -3.58
C GLN A 77 -19.45 19.92 -4.63
N LEU A 78 -18.32 19.23 -4.40
CA LEU A 78 -17.82 18.19 -5.29
C LEU A 78 -18.81 17.03 -5.46
N MET A 79 -19.52 16.63 -4.40
CA MET A 79 -20.58 15.62 -4.47
C MET A 79 -21.73 16.08 -5.38
N ARG A 80 -22.18 17.33 -5.26
CA ARG A 80 -23.23 17.90 -6.13
C ARG A 80 -22.79 17.97 -7.60
N ASP A 81 -21.55 18.39 -7.86
CA ASP A 81 -20.99 18.45 -9.21
C ASP A 81 -20.83 17.05 -9.82
N ALA A 82 -20.34 16.08 -9.05
CA ALA A 82 -20.21 14.69 -9.46
C ALA A 82 -21.59 14.06 -9.77
N ALA A 83 -22.58 14.23 -8.89
CA ALA A 83 -23.95 13.77 -9.13
C ALA A 83 -24.56 14.38 -10.40
N GLY A 84 -24.36 15.69 -10.62
CA GLY A 84 -24.80 16.40 -11.82
C GLY A 84 -24.12 15.92 -13.12
N LEU A 85 -22.93 15.31 -13.02
CA LEU A 85 -22.22 14.66 -14.13
C LEU A 85 -22.55 13.16 -14.27
N GLY A 86 -23.46 12.64 -13.44
CA GLY A 86 -23.88 11.24 -13.46
C GLY A 86 -22.87 10.29 -12.82
N PHE A 87 -22.05 10.76 -11.89
CA PHE A 87 -21.32 9.89 -10.97
C PHE A 87 -22.30 9.22 -10.00
N THR A 88 -21.86 8.09 -9.45
CA THR A 88 -22.69 7.14 -8.69
C THR A 88 -22.05 6.70 -7.38
N HIS A 89 -20.73 6.88 -7.25
CA HIS A 89 -19.94 6.43 -6.11
C HIS A 89 -18.91 7.49 -5.72
N LEU A 90 -18.64 7.58 -4.42
CA LEU A 90 -17.61 8.40 -3.82
C LEU A 90 -16.69 7.49 -2.99
N LEU A 91 -15.48 7.23 -3.48
CA LEU A 91 -14.44 6.60 -2.67
C LEU A 91 -13.86 7.66 -1.74
N LEU A 92 -14.12 7.52 -0.44
CA LEU A 92 -13.77 8.50 0.57
C LEU A 92 -12.63 7.97 1.43
N ALA A 93 -11.54 8.72 1.52
CA ALA A 93 -10.42 8.46 2.41
C ALA A 93 -10.24 9.60 3.41
N ASP A 94 -10.10 9.26 4.69
CA ASP A 94 -9.66 10.17 5.75
C ASP A 94 -8.74 9.39 6.70
N SER A 95 -7.55 9.94 6.96
CA SER A 95 -6.62 9.53 8.03
C SER A 95 -7.29 9.15 9.36
N LYS A 96 -8.39 9.84 9.73
CA LYS A 96 -9.09 9.63 10.99
C LYS A 96 -9.89 8.35 11.05
N PHE A 97 -10.15 7.68 9.92
CA PHE A 97 -10.79 6.35 9.90
C PHE A 97 -9.99 5.31 10.70
N SER A 98 -8.66 5.44 10.74
CA SER A 98 -7.76 4.61 11.57
C SER A 98 -7.87 4.87 13.08
N ARG A 99 -8.36 6.05 13.49
CA ARG A 99 -8.37 6.53 14.89
C ARG A 99 -9.66 7.28 15.28
N LEU A 100 -10.82 6.79 14.80
CA LEU A 100 -12.13 7.40 15.06
C LEU A 100 -12.48 7.55 16.55
N HIS A 101 -11.87 6.75 17.43
CA HIS A 101 -12.08 6.83 18.88
C HIS A 101 -11.46 8.09 19.52
N GLU A 102 -10.57 8.80 18.82
CA GLU A 102 -10.01 10.08 19.24
C GLU A 102 -10.86 11.29 18.80
N MET A 103 -11.89 11.08 17.97
CA MET A 103 -12.64 12.15 17.33
C MET A 103 -13.78 12.70 18.20
N ASP A 104 -14.03 14.01 18.08
CA ASP A 104 -15.08 14.73 18.80
C ASP A 104 -16.45 14.68 18.08
N GLU A 105 -17.50 15.16 18.75
CA GLU A 105 -18.85 15.23 18.15
C GLU A 105 -18.92 16.03 16.85
N ARG A 106 -18.04 17.03 16.66
CA ARG A 106 -18.03 17.84 15.44
C ARG A 106 -17.61 16.99 14.24
N TYR A 107 -16.62 16.11 14.40
CA TYR A 107 -16.26 15.14 13.37
C TYR A 107 -17.47 14.28 12.97
N PHE A 108 -18.19 13.73 13.95
CA PHE A 108 -19.35 12.88 13.66
C PHE A 108 -20.55 13.65 13.09
N ARG A 109 -20.75 14.92 13.45
CA ARG A 109 -21.72 15.81 12.75
C ARG A 109 -21.35 16.02 11.28
N HIS A 110 -20.06 16.10 10.95
CA HIS A 110 -19.61 16.22 9.57
C HIS A 110 -19.76 14.91 8.78
N VAL A 111 -19.48 13.76 9.41
CA VAL A 111 -19.79 12.43 8.83
C VAL A 111 -21.28 12.32 8.51
N GLU A 112 -22.16 12.74 9.42
CA GLU A 112 -23.60 12.69 9.21
C GLU A 112 -24.07 13.63 8.08
N ARG A 113 -23.54 14.87 7.99
CA ARG A 113 -23.78 15.77 6.85
C ARG A 113 -23.45 15.11 5.50
N VAL A 114 -22.26 14.52 5.40
CA VAL A 114 -21.79 13.85 4.17
C VAL A 114 -22.66 12.65 3.82
N ARG A 115 -23.14 11.89 4.81
CA ARG A 115 -24.06 10.76 4.61
C ARG A 115 -25.43 11.21 4.10
N GLN A 116 -26.05 12.17 4.78
CA GLN A 116 -27.35 12.73 4.38
C GLN A 116 -27.31 13.26 2.95
N LEU A 117 -26.26 14.01 2.59
CA LEU A 117 -26.09 14.50 1.22
C LEU A 117 -25.86 13.36 0.20
N SER A 118 -25.16 12.29 0.59
CA SER A 118 -25.00 11.12 -0.29
C SER A 118 -26.34 10.46 -0.60
N ASP A 119 -27.18 10.29 0.41
CA ASP A 119 -28.53 9.72 0.26
C ASP A 119 -29.43 10.63 -0.60
N GLU A 120 -29.39 11.95 -0.39
CA GLU A 120 -30.08 12.95 -1.22
C GLU A 120 -29.67 12.89 -2.71
N LEU A 121 -28.37 12.75 -2.96
CA LEU A 121 -27.79 12.71 -4.31
C LEU A 121 -27.77 11.32 -4.94
N GLN A 122 -28.23 10.29 -4.22
CA GLN A 122 -28.13 8.87 -4.61
C GLN A 122 -26.69 8.42 -4.92
N LEU A 123 -25.70 9.06 -4.29
CA LEU A 123 -24.30 8.66 -4.34
C LEU A 123 -24.03 7.57 -3.30
N ARG A 124 -23.30 6.54 -3.69
CA ARG A 124 -22.82 5.51 -2.75
C ARG A 124 -21.47 5.91 -2.17
N LEU A 125 -21.44 6.18 -0.86
CA LEU A 125 -20.18 6.29 -0.13
C LEU A 125 -19.46 4.95 -0.08
N VAL A 126 -18.14 4.97 -0.25
CA VAL A 126 -17.26 3.81 -0.09
C VAL A 126 -16.05 4.25 0.73
N PRO A 127 -16.07 4.11 2.06
CA PRO A 127 -14.92 4.41 2.91
C PRO A 127 -13.71 3.50 2.64
N ALA A 128 -12.53 4.09 2.57
CA ALA A 128 -11.24 3.41 2.47
C ALA A 128 -10.70 2.99 3.86
N ILE A 129 -10.24 1.75 3.99
CA ILE A 129 -9.72 1.16 5.24
C ILE A 129 -8.57 0.19 4.96
N PHE A 130 -7.90 -0.29 6.00
CA PHE A 130 -6.75 -1.20 5.95
C PHE A 130 -5.56 -0.69 5.10
N PRO A 131 -5.01 0.50 5.40
CA PRO A 131 -3.83 1.04 4.72
C PRO A 131 -2.55 0.29 5.14
N VAL A 132 -2.44 -1.01 4.87
CA VAL A 132 -1.31 -1.83 5.37
C VAL A 132 0.05 -1.44 4.76
N GLY A 133 0.07 -0.95 3.51
CA GLY A 133 1.27 -0.33 2.94
C GLY A 133 1.60 1.03 3.55
N TYR A 134 0.59 1.88 3.76
CA TYR A 134 0.71 3.22 4.35
C TYR A 134 0.21 3.24 5.80
N SER A 135 0.85 2.44 6.66
CA SER A 135 0.29 2.12 7.98
C SER A 135 0.40 3.24 9.02
N ASN A 136 1.07 4.35 8.71
CA ASN A 136 1.30 5.51 9.60
C ASN A 136 0.09 5.86 10.48
N ASP A 137 -1.10 5.99 9.88
CA ASP A 137 -2.31 6.38 10.61
C ASP A 137 -2.83 5.33 11.62
N LEU A 138 -2.54 4.05 11.41
CA LEU A 138 -2.77 2.97 12.40
C LEU A 138 -1.62 2.92 13.42
N LEU A 139 -0.37 3.06 12.95
CA LEU A 139 0.85 3.08 13.77
C LEU A 139 0.88 4.25 14.77
N ALA A 140 0.14 5.33 14.52
CA ALA A 140 -0.09 6.41 15.47
C ALA A 140 -0.60 5.92 16.85
N GLN A 141 -1.34 4.81 16.89
CA GLN A 141 -1.84 4.20 18.14
C GLN A 141 -0.76 3.36 18.86
N ASN A 142 0.16 2.74 18.11
CA ASN A 142 1.32 2.05 18.67
C ASN A 142 2.43 1.90 17.60
N PRO A 143 3.48 2.74 17.65
CA PRO A 143 4.49 2.78 16.59
C PRO A 143 5.45 1.57 16.62
N ASN A 144 5.40 0.72 17.65
CA ASN A 144 6.18 -0.51 17.69
C ASN A 144 5.64 -1.58 16.71
N LEU A 145 4.40 -1.43 16.20
CA LEU A 145 3.77 -2.41 15.31
C LEU A 145 4.23 -2.32 13.85
N ALA A 146 5.19 -1.44 13.53
CA ALA A 146 5.83 -1.38 12.22
C ALA A 146 6.54 -2.69 11.86
N GLU A 147 6.68 -2.99 10.57
CA GLU A 147 7.53 -4.09 10.08
C GLU A 147 8.99 -3.80 10.45
N GLY A 148 9.68 -4.79 11.02
CA GLY A 148 11.03 -4.62 11.53
C GLY A 148 12.12 -5.20 10.64
N LEU A 149 13.03 -4.38 10.12
CA LEU A 149 14.29 -4.82 9.53
C LEU A 149 15.28 -5.21 10.65
N PRO A 150 15.89 -6.40 10.64
CA PRO A 150 16.81 -6.84 11.68
C PRO A 150 18.18 -6.17 11.59
N VAL A 151 18.72 -5.80 12.76
CA VAL A 151 20.15 -5.59 12.99
C VAL A 151 20.65 -6.72 13.87
N ARG A 152 21.79 -7.33 13.52
CA ARG A 152 22.28 -8.59 14.13
C ARG A 152 23.73 -8.48 14.62
N ASP A 153 23.93 -8.44 15.92
CA ASP A 153 25.23 -8.47 16.58
C ASP A 153 26.11 -7.23 16.26
N ALA A 154 25.48 -6.04 16.17
CA ALA A 154 26.23 -4.78 16.05
C ALA A 154 27.11 -4.56 17.29
N LEU A 155 28.28 -3.97 17.08
CA LEU A 155 29.27 -3.80 18.13
C LEU A 155 28.94 -2.55 18.97
N PHE A 156 28.90 -2.73 20.28
CA PHE A 156 28.82 -1.63 21.24
C PHE A 156 29.96 -1.73 22.24
N GLU A 157 30.44 -0.59 22.75
CA GLU A 157 31.48 -0.49 23.77
C GLU A 157 30.95 0.25 25.01
N VAL A 158 31.22 -0.30 26.20
CA VAL A 158 30.87 0.32 27.47
C VAL A 158 31.75 1.55 27.71
N ARG A 159 31.11 2.73 27.85
CA ARG A 159 31.71 3.99 28.25
C ARG A 159 31.01 4.53 29.50
N GLY A 160 31.69 4.45 30.65
CA GLY A 160 31.17 4.84 31.95
C GLY A 160 29.94 4.03 32.35
N SER A 161 28.75 4.65 32.25
CA SER A 161 27.48 4.01 32.64
C SER A 161 26.58 3.63 31.45
N ARG A 162 27.03 3.86 30.22
CA ARG A 162 26.27 3.54 29.00
C ARG A 162 27.08 2.70 28.03
N ALA A 163 26.42 2.04 27.08
CA ALA A 163 27.08 1.48 25.90
C ALA A 163 26.74 2.30 24.66
N GLU A 164 27.78 2.59 23.89
CA GLU A 164 27.72 3.35 22.63
C GLU A 164 28.08 2.43 21.46
N LEU A 165 27.48 2.65 20.30
CA LEU A 165 27.81 1.93 19.08
C LEU A 165 29.28 2.19 18.69
N VAL A 166 29.97 1.15 18.23
CA VAL A 166 31.25 1.26 17.53
C VAL A 166 31.09 0.59 16.17
N ALA A 167 31.31 1.34 15.08
CA ALA A 167 31.12 0.83 13.72
C ALA A 167 32.02 -0.39 13.45
N ASP A 168 31.42 -1.50 13.00
CA ASP A 168 32.08 -2.78 12.78
C ASP A 168 31.60 -3.46 11.47
N PRO A 169 32.31 -3.26 10.34
CA PRO A 169 33.59 -2.55 10.20
C PRO A 169 33.45 -1.02 10.31
N ALA A 170 34.58 -0.34 10.52
CA ALA A 170 34.63 1.12 10.38
C ALA A 170 34.24 1.54 8.95
N VAL A 171 33.27 2.45 8.84
CA VAL A 171 32.74 2.98 7.57
C VAL A 171 32.95 4.49 7.48
N GLY A 172 32.92 5.03 6.26
CA GLY A 172 33.05 6.46 5.99
C GLY A 172 33.05 6.76 4.50
N LEU A 173 32.84 8.03 4.16
CA LEU A 173 32.97 8.56 2.80
C LEU A 173 34.18 9.51 2.73
N PRO A 174 34.91 9.55 1.60
CA PRO A 174 35.99 10.52 1.42
C PRO A 174 35.43 11.94 1.20
N SER A 175 36.30 12.96 1.29
CA SER A 175 35.90 14.32 0.89
C SER A 175 35.42 14.33 -0.55
N LEU A 176 34.37 15.11 -0.81
CA LEU A 176 33.85 15.35 -2.17
C LEU A 176 34.86 16.10 -3.05
N GLY A 177 35.75 16.91 -2.45
CA GLY A 177 36.85 17.56 -3.17
C GLY A 177 37.88 16.59 -3.74
N ASP A 178 38.19 15.50 -3.03
CA ASP A 178 39.12 14.47 -3.50
C ASP A 178 38.43 13.48 -4.44
N ARG A 179 38.22 13.93 -5.69
CA ARG A 179 37.66 13.11 -6.79
C ARG A 179 38.36 11.77 -6.99
N LYS A 180 39.64 11.62 -6.61
CA LYS A 180 40.41 10.37 -6.82
C LYS A 180 40.11 9.31 -5.77
N ALA A 181 39.60 9.70 -4.61
CA ALA A 181 39.18 8.77 -3.56
C ALA A 181 37.81 8.11 -3.83
N TRP A 182 37.02 8.66 -4.76
CA TRP A 182 35.75 8.09 -5.22
C TRP A 182 35.98 7.05 -6.32
N ASN A 183 35.15 6.01 -6.36
CA ASN A 183 35.25 4.95 -7.38
C ASN A 183 34.76 5.43 -8.75
N PHE A 184 33.88 6.43 -8.76
CA PHE A 184 33.29 7.01 -9.97
C PHE A 184 32.84 8.45 -9.69
N VAL A 185 33.06 9.34 -10.66
CA VAL A 185 32.49 10.70 -10.67
C VAL A 185 32.08 11.02 -12.11
N ASP A 186 30.82 11.38 -12.36
CA ASP A 186 30.39 11.90 -13.66
C ASP A 186 31.20 13.17 -14.00
N GLU A 187 31.49 13.39 -15.29
CA GLU A 187 32.28 14.54 -15.72
C GLU A 187 31.58 15.88 -15.49
N SER A 188 30.27 15.94 -15.66
CA SER A 188 29.45 17.15 -15.46
C SER A 188 29.60 17.76 -14.06
N LEU A 189 29.85 16.89 -13.07
CA LEU A 189 30.10 17.25 -11.68
C LEU A 189 31.58 17.59 -11.54
N ARG A 190 31.93 18.84 -11.18
CA ARG A 190 33.30 19.39 -11.05
C ARG A 190 33.61 19.73 -9.58
N ALA A 191 34.89 19.74 -9.21
CA ALA A 191 35.31 20.09 -7.85
C ALA A 191 35.60 21.60 -7.71
N GLU A 192 35.11 22.21 -6.64
CA GLU A 192 35.35 23.59 -6.21
C GLU A 192 35.80 23.58 -4.74
N GLY A 193 37.08 23.30 -4.49
CA GLY A 193 37.58 23.00 -3.15
C GLY A 193 36.99 21.69 -2.62
N GLU A 194 36.48 21.69 -1.39
CA GLU A 194 35.82 20.53 -0.75
C GLU A 194 34.40 20.23 -1.27
N VAL A 195 33.94 20.96 -2.29
CA VAL A 195 32.56 20.90 -2.82
C VAL A 195 32.56 20.28 -4.22
N LEU A 196 31.57 19.45 -4.51
CA LEU A 196 31.24 19.05 -5.88
C LEU A 196 30.07 19.88 -6.40
N ARG A 197 30.21 20.44 -7.61
CA ARG A 197 29.23 21.31 -8.26
C ARG A 197 28.96 20.87 -9.69
N VAL A 198 27.70 20.95 -10.10
CA VAL A 198 27.30 20.96 -11.52
C VAL A 198 26.54 22.26 -11.84
N SER A 199 26.62 22.72 -13.08
CA SER A 199 25.90 23.91 -13.56
C SER A 199 25.46 23.69 -15.01
N ASP A 200 24.17 23.91 -15.25
CA ASP A 200 23.46 23.68 -16.50
C ASP A 200 23.72 22.29 -17.16
N PRO A 201 23.33 21.19 -16.48
CA PRO A 201 23.65 19.82 -16.90
C PRO A 201 22.97 19.32 -18.19
N LYS A 202 21.93 19.99 -18.72
CA LYS A 202 21.30 19.69 -20.03
C LYS A 202 20.88 18.22 -20.26
N GLY A 203 20.55 17.49 -19.20
CA GLY A 203 20.17 16.07 -19.24
C GLY A 203 21.31 15.10 -18.96
N GLU A 204 22.54 15.57 -18.75
CA GLU A 204 23.65 14.73 -18.27
C GLU A 204 23.46 14.35 -16.80
N ASN A 205 23.84 13.11 -16.45
CA ASN A 205 23.93 12.69 -15.05
C ASN A 205 25.05 13.46 -14.33
N CYS A 206 24.87 13.73 -13.03
CA CYS A 206 25.83 14.46 -12.21
C CYS A 206 26.01 13.81 -10.84
N ARG A 207 26.59 12.61 -10.83
CA ARG A 207 26.70 11.74 -9.65
C ARG A 207 28.16 11.49 -9.29
N VAL A 208 28.36 11.13 -8.03
CA VAL A 208 29.59 10.54 -7.51
C VAL A 208 29.25 9.23 -6.80
N MET A 209 30.12 8.23 -6.84
CA MET A 209 29.88 6.92 -6.20
C MET A 209 31.11 6.38 -5.47
N LYS A 210 30.86 5.81 -4.28
CA LYS A 210 31.83 5.03 -3.50
C LYS A 210 31.30 3.62 -3.26
N THR A 211 32.12 2.61 -3.51
CA THR A 211 31.87 1.26 -3.00
C THR A 211 32.38 1.19 -1.55
N VAL A 212 31.52 0.79 -0.62
CA VAL A 212 31.80 0.74 0.82
C VAL A 212 31.57 -0.68 1.33
N HIS A 213 32.54 -1.22 2.08
CA HIS A 213 32.38 -2.47 2.81
C HIS A 213 31.46 -2.27 4.00
N VAL A 214 30.49 -3.15 4.17
CA VAL A 214 29.50 -3.13 5.25
C VAL A 214 29.39 -4.52 5.86
N ALA A 215 29.04 -4.61 7.14
CA ALA A 215 28.61 -5.89 7.70
C ALA A 215 27.13 -6.14 7.32
N PRO A 216 26.72 -7.38 7.04
CA PRO A 216 25.31 -7.73 6.84
C PRO A 216 24.47 -7.45 8.08
N PHE A 217 23.19 -7.14 7.88
CA PHE A 217 22.19 -6.86 8.91
C PHE A 217 22.66 -5.81 9.91
N ARG A 218 23.00 -4.64 9.37
CA ARG A 218 23.44 -3.41 10.07
C ARG A 218 22.62 -2.23 9.58
N HIS A 219 22.39 -1.27 10.46
CA HIS A 219 21.71 -0.02 10.13
C HIS A 219 22.77 1.07 9.90
N TYR A 220 22.67 1.78 8.78
CA TYR A 220 23.61 2.85 8.42
C TYR A 220 22.87 4.13 8.08
N HIS A 221 23.51 5.26 8.38
CA HIS A 221 23.09 6.61 7.98
C HIS A 221 24.05 7.15 6.92
N VAL A 222 23.50 7.85 5.94
CA VAL A 222 24.28 8.65 4.97
C VAL A 222 23.71 10.06 4.96
N SER A 223 24.58 11.05 5.16
CA SER A 223 24.22 12.46 5.04
C SER A 223 25.04 13.16 3.97
N VAL A 224 24.45 14.15 3.31
CA VAL A 224 25.18 15.10 2.45
C VAL A 224 24.53 16.47 2.57
N ARG A 225 25.34 17.54 2.58
CA ARG A 225 24.82 18.90 2.47
C ARG A 225 24.56 19.23 1.00
N VAL A 226 23.38 19.76 0.72
CA VAL A 226 22.89 20.07 -0.63
C VAL A 226 22.50 21.54 -0.72
N ARG A 227 22.88 22.18 -1.83
CA ARG A 227 22.42 23.52 -2.23
C ARG A 227 21.99 23.50 -3.70
N THR A 228 20.96 24.26 -4.05
CA THR A 228 20.40 24.30 -5.42
C THR A 228 20.07 25.74 -5.84
N VAL A 229 20.19 26.02 -7.15
CA VAL A 229 19.75 27.28 -7.78
C VAL A 229 19.08 26.97 -9.11
N ASP A 230 17.76 27.20 -9.18
CA ASP A 230 16.84 26.76 -10.25
C ASP A 230 17.12 25.35 -10.80
N PHE A 231 17.51 24.42 -9.94
CA PHE A 231 17.89 23.07 -10.33
C PHE A 231 16.68 22.28 -10.84
N ARG A 232 16.78 21.75 -12.07
CA ARG A 232 15.68 21.07 -12.79
C ARG A 232 15.91 19.57 -12.84
N GLY A 233 16.03 18.98 -11.67
CA GLY A 233 16.12 17.54 -11.43
C GLY A 233 15.99 17.26 -9.93
N GLN A 234 16.06 15.99 -9.55
CA GLN A 234 15.93 15.57 -8.15
C GLN A 234 17.31 15.13 -7.62
N PRO A 235 17.90 15.85 -6.64
CA PRO A 235 19.03 15.34 -5.87
C PRO A 235 18.61 14.10 -5.08
N GLN A 236 19.44 13.06 -5.10
CA GLN A 236 19.19 11.78 -4.43
C GLN A 236 20.48 11.26 -3.76
N ILE A 237 20.29 10.55 -2.65
CA ILE A 237 21.24 9.53 -2.19
C ILE A 237 20.65 8.18 -2.62
N ALA A 238 21.43 7.35 -3.32
CA ALA A 238 21.02 6.01 -3.68
C ALA A 238 22.05 5.00 -3.19
N VAL A 239 21.59 4.02 -2.39
CA VAL A 239 22.41 2.92 -1.90
C VAL A 239 21.93 1.65 -2.57
N LEU A 240 22.82 1.01 -3.33
CA LEU A 240 22.58 -0.24 -4.03
C LEU A 240 23.47 -1.34 -3.46
N ASP A 241 22.96 -2.57 -3.38
CA ASP A 241 23.81 -3.75 -3.27
C ASP A 241 24.84 -3.75 -4.41
N ALA A 242 26.13 -3.88 -4.06
CA ALA A 242 27.19 -3.89 -5.06
C ALA A 242 27.16 -5.13 -5.97
N VAL A 243 26.46 -6.20 -5.58
CA VAL A 243 26.34 -7.45 -6.36
C VAL A 243 25.06 -7.51 -7.17
N SER A 244 23.88 -7.44 -6.55
CA SER A 244 22.59 -7.57 -7.26
C SER A 244 22.08 -6.25 -7.87
N GLY A 245 22.60 -5.10 -7.44
CA GLY A 245 22.05 -3.79 -7.80
C GLY A 245 20.74 -3.43 -7.07
N ARG A 246 20.24 -4.28 -6.15
CA ARG A 246 19.03 -4.01 -5.35
C ARG A 246 19.18 -2.70 -4.57
N ARG A 247 18.19 -1.81 -4.67
CA ARG A 247 18.14 -0.55 -3.92
C ARG A 247 17.74 -0.80 -2.46
N LEU A 248 18.56 -0.30 -1.52
CA LEU A 248 18.45 -0.53 -0.07
C LEU A 248 17.86 0.67 0.70
N SER A 249 17.71 1.83 0.06
CA SER A 249 17.07 3.02 0.62
C SER A 249 16.23 3.72 -0.43
N HIS A 250 15.00 4.10 -0.05
CA HIS A 250 14.02 4.69 -0.97
C HIS A 250 13.51 6.06 -0.49
N THR A 251 14.20 6.68 0.47
CA THR A 251 13.86 8.01 1.00
C THR A 251 14.05 9.11 -0.05
N ASN A 252 13.11 10.06 -0.13
CA ASN A 252 13.22 11.25 -0.96
C ASN A 252 13.96 12.37 -0.20
N LEU A 253 14.88 13.07 -0.87
CA LEU A 253 15.53 14.24 -0.27
C LEU A 253 14.61 15.46 -0.36
N ARG A 254 14.49 16.20 0.75
CA ARG A 254 13.64 17.38 0.86
C ARG A 254 14.41 18.63 0.39
N VAL A 255 14.68 18.70 -0.91
CA VAL A 255 15.43 19.77 -1.59
C VAL A 255 14.56 20.45 -2.66
N GLY A 256 14.39 21.76 -2.57
CA GLY A 256 13.68 22.55 -3.57
C GLY A 256 14.54 22.92 -4.79
N ARG A 257 13.91 23.48 -5.85
CA ARG A 257 14.62 23.97 -7.05
C ARG A 257 15.69 25.01 -6.72
N THR A 258 15.39 25.90 -5.78
CA THR A 258 16.34 26.84 -5.19
C THR A 258 16.27 26.68 -3.68
N SER A 259 17.38 26.31 -3.07
CA SER A 259 17.52 26.08 -1.63
C SER A 259 18.95 26.41 -1.25
N ASP A 260 19.15 27.11 -0.13
CA ASP A 260 20.49 27.24 0.44
C ASP A 260 20.94 25.90 1.06
N TRP A 261 22.17 25.85 1.58
CA TRP A 261 22.74 24.63 2.16
C TRP A 261 21.88 23.99 3.25
N THR A 262 21.32 22.83 2.94
CA THR A 262 20.57 21.96 3.88
C THR A 262 21.27 20.62 3.99
N THR A 263 21.35 20.04 5.20
CA THR A 263 21.78 18.64 5.36
C THR A 263 20.62 17.73 4.99
N GLN A 264 20.89 16.76 4.13
CA GLN A 264 19.93 15.77 3.67
C GLN A 264 20.38 14.40 4.19
N HIS A 265 19.42 13.62 4.70
CA HIS A 265 19.67 12.39 5.43
C HIS A 265 18.93 11.23 4.76
N ILE A 266 19.57 10.07 4.71
CA ILE A 266 18.90 8.78 4.50
C ILE A 266 19.42 7.74 5.49
N THR A 267 18.65 6.69 5.70
CA THR A 267 19.14 5.46 6.34
C THR A 267 18.96 4.27 5.41
N PHE A 268 19.69 3.19 5.68
CA PHE A 268 19.50 1.89 5.04
C PHE A 268 19.89 0.75 5.96
N ASN A 269 19.23 -0.40 5.81
CA ASN A 269 19.73 -1.66 6.37
C ASN A 269 20.56 -2.37 5.28
N SER A 270 21.73 -2.91 5.63
CA SER A 270 22.57 -3.64 4.67
C SER A 270 21.97 -4.99 4.23
N LEU A 271 20.94 -5.50 4.91
CA LEU A 271 20.32 -6.80 4.64
C LEU A 271 21.40 -7.90 4.59
N ASN A 272 21.48 -8.68 3.51
CA ASN A 272 22.52 -9.69 3.30
C ASN A 272 23.81 -9.15 2.64
N CYS A 273 23.90 -7.86 2.32
CA CYS A 273 25.02 -7.28 1.59
C CYS A 273 26.29 -7.15 2.45
N GLN A 274 27.44 -7.40 1.84
CA GLN A 274 28.78 -7.14 2.41
C GLN A 274 29.46 -5.90 1.79
N GLN A 275 28.91 -5.41 0.67
CA GLN A 275 29.38 -4.23 -0.04
C GLN A 275 28.18 -3.50 -0.63
N VAL A 276 28.22 -2.17 -0.60
CA VAL A 276 27.21 -1.31 -1.21
C VAL A 276 27.85 -0.22 -2.06
N ASN A 277 27.17 0.17 -3.13
CA ASN A 277 27.52 1.34 -3.93
C ASN A 277 26.65 2.51 -3.46
N VAL A 278 27.29 3.50 -2.81
CA VAL A 278 26.66 4.73 -2.33
C VAL A 278 26.85 5.82 -3.39
N TYR A 279 25.75 6.21 -4.03
CA TYR A 279 25.69 7.31 -5.01
C TYR A 279 25.14 8.58 -4.37
N LEU A 280 25.74 9.73 -4.71
CA LEU A 280 25.27 11.07 -4.37
C LEU A 280 25.17 11.90 -5.66
N GLY A 281 24.05 12.57 -5.91
CA GLY A 281 23.88 13.44 -7.09
C GLY A 281 22.49 13.41 -7.70
N ALA A 282 22.39 13.61 -9.01
CA ALA A 282 21.12 13.52 -9.74
C ALA A 282 21.27 12.80 -11.09
N TRP A 283 20.17 12.21 -11.55
CA TRP A 283 20.05 11.53 -12.84
C TRP A 283 19.24 12.40 -13.80
N GLY A 284 19.77 12.62 -15.00
CA GLY A 284 19.11 13.43 -16.05
C GLY A 284 18.63 14.85 -15.73
N PRO A 285 19.20 15.63 -14.79
CA PRO A 285 18.75 17.01 -14.54
C PRO A 285 18.88 17.89 -15.79
N THR A 286 17.87 18.72 -16.06
CA THR A 286 17.74 19.45 -17.34
C THR A 286 18.29 20.88 -17.32
N GLY A 287 18.69 21.40 -16.16
CA GLY A 287 19.21 22.77 -16.01
C GLY A 287 19.39 23.21 -14.56
N GLY A 288 19.88 24.44 -14.38
CA GLY A 288 20.19 25.02 -13.06
C GLY A 288 21.49 24.48 -12.46
N SER A 289 21.73 24.73 -11.17
CA SER A 289 22.96 24.32 -10.47
C SER A 289 22.69 23.56 -9.18
N LEU A 290 23.54 22.57 -8.91
CA LEU A 290 23.54 21.73 -7.70
C LEU A 290 24.95 21.74 -7.11
N TRP A 291 25.06 21.88 -5.79
CA TRP A 291 26.28 21.69 -5.03
C TRP A 291 26.08 20.63 -3.95
N LEU A 292 27.10 19.79 -3.75
CA LEU A 292 27.19 18.75 -2.73
C LEU A 292 28.43 19.03 -1.86
N SER A 293 28.28 19.01 -0.54
CA SER A 293 29.39 19.11 0.41
C SER A 293 29.18 18.20 1.62
N ASP A 294 30.25 17.95 2.40
CA ASP A 294 30.19 17.26 3.70
C ASP A 294 29.43 15.91 3.65
N ALA A 295 29.80 15.06 2.68
CA ALA A 295 29.27 13.70 2.57
C ALA A 295 29.82 12.81 3.71
N ARG A 296 28.94 12.10 4.40
CA ARG A 296 29.28 11.21 5.51
C ARG A 296 28.49 9.92 5.42
N MET A 297 29.07 8.84 5.93
CA MET A 297 28.40 7.58 6.19
C MET A 297 28.87 7.06 7.54
N GLU A 298 27.95 6.58 8.35
CA GLU A 298 28.20 6.03 9.68
C GLU A 298 27.25 4.85 9.95
N GLU A 299 27.64 3.96 10.86
CA GLU A 299 26.72 2.96 11.40
C GLU A 299 25.80 3.63 12.43
N CYS A 300 24.53 3.23 12.48
CA CYS A 300 23.55 3.72 13.44
C CYS A 300 23.33 2.74 14.58
N GLY A 301 23.15 3.29 15.78
CA GLY A 301 22.72 2.53 16.94
C GLY A 301 21.23 2.25 16.90
N LEU A 302 20.62 2.30 18.07
CA LEU A 302 19.22 1.95 18.32
C LEU A 302 18.19 2.96 17.76
N LEU A 303 18.55 3.69 16.70
CA LEU A 303 17.67 4.57 15.93
C LEU A 303 16.39 3.84 15.50
N ASN A 304 15.24 4.38 15.90
CA ASN A 304 13.91 3.82 15.70
C ASN A 304 13.79 2.34 16.18
N VAL A 305 14.39 1.98 17.32
CA VAL A 305 14.30 0.62 17.87
C VAL A 305 12.85 0.19 18.19
N LEU A 306 12.37 -0.87 17.53
CA LEU A 306 11.04 -1.46 17.77
C LEU A 306 11.04 -2.37 19.00
N ARG A 307 10.02 -2.23 19.86
CA ARG A 307 9.85 -3.04 21.07
C ARG A 307 8.53 -3.82 21.07
N ARG A 308 8.58 -5.09 20.65
CA ARG A 308 7.45 -6.05 20.72
C ARG A 308 7.93 -7.51 20.59
N ASN A 309 7.02 -8.47 20.77
CA ASN A 309 7.32 -9.91 20.72
C ASN A 309 7.82 -10.41 19.34
N GLY A 310 7.48 -9.73 18.24
CA GLY A 310 8.08 -9.97 16.92
C GLY A 310 9.45 -9.34 16.71
N ALA A 311 9.87 -8.43 17.59
CA ALA A 311 11.06 -7.60 17.47
C ALA A 311 11.80 -7.50 18.81
N PRO A 312 12.43 -8.61 19.30
CA PRO A 312 13.19 -8.58 20.55
C PRO A 312 14.47 -7.76 20.44
N LEU A 313 14.85 -7.10 21.54
CA LEU A 313 16.21 -6.63 21.77
C LEU A 313 17.02 -7.75 22.43
N ARG A 314 18.21 -8.03 21.92
CA ARG A 314 19.20 -8.93 22.52
C ARG A 314 20.51 -8.18 22.73
N VAL A 315 21.07 -8.27 23.94
CA VAL A 315 22.35 -7.68 24.32
C VAL A 315 23.20 -8.78 24.95
N VAL A 316 24.35 -9.10 24.38
CA VAL A 316 25.28 -10.10 24.95
C VAL A 316 26.70 -9.56 25.04
N MET A 317 27.50 -10.12 25.93
CA MET A 317 28.94 -9.86 25.97
C MET A 317 29.62 -10.46 24.72
N GLU A 318 30.55 -9.72 24.11
CA GLU A 318 31.27 -10.22 22.93
C GLU A 318 32.10 -11.46 23.29
N GLY A 319 32.01 -12.50 22.45
CA GLY A 319 32.66 -13.78 22.68
C GLY A 319 31.98 -14.69 23.71
N GLN A 320 30.91 -14.24 24.38
CA GLN A 320 30.15 -14.99 25.39
C GLN A 320 28.63 -14.90 25.08
N PRO A 321 28.15 -15.51 23.97
CA PRO A 321 26.77 -15.38 23.52
C PRO A 321 25.73 -15.96 24.50
N GLU A 322 26.14 -16.84 25.41
CA GLU A 322 25.36 -17.33 26.55
C GLU A 322 25.21 -16.30 27.68
N GLN A 323 26.13 -15.33 27.79
CA GLN A 323 26.04 -14.23 28.76
C GLN A 323 25.17 -13.10 28.20
N GLN A 324 23.88 -13.38 28.07
CA GLN A 324 22.88 -12.38 27.73
C GLN A 324 22.60 -11.47 28.93
N LEU A 325 22.71 -10.16 28.70
CA LEU A 325 22.29 -9.14 29.66
C LEU A 325 20.77 -9.02 29.66
N GLN A 326 20.18 -8.88 30.85
CA GLN A 326 18.73 -8.79 31.02
C GLN A 326 18.26 -7.35 31.19
N GLU A 327 17.34 -6.92 30.32
CA GLU A 327 16.68 -5.62 30.42
C GLU A 327 15.85 -5.50 31.72
N GLY A 328 15.90 -4.33 32.35
CA GLY A 328 15.34 -4.08 33.67
C GLY A 328 16.18 -4.61 34.85
N VAL A 329 17.20 -5.43 34.60
CA VAL A 329 18.09 -6.00 35.63
C VAL A 329 19.51 -5.44 35.48
N ASP A 330 20.13 -5.67 34.32
CA ASP A 330 21.50 -5.24 34.03
C ASP A 330 21.55 -3.84 33.39
N PHE A 331 20.52 -3.49 32.64
CA PHE A 331 20.34 -2.20 31.95
C PHE A 331 18.89 -1.71 32.00
N GLU A 332 18.68 -0.41 31.81
CA GLU A 332 17.36 0.21 31.73
C GLU A 332 16.56 -0.24 30.50
N PRO A 333 15.22 -0.22 30.54
CA PRO A 333 14.40 -0.44 29.35
C PRO A 333 14.79 0.48 28.18
N VAL A 334 15.26 -0.12 27.08
CA VAL A 334 15.71 0.61 25.90
C VAL A 334 14.51 1.02 25.05
N LEU A 335 14.31 2.32 24.91
CA LEU A 335 13.25 2.95 24.13
C LEU A 335 13.86 4.07 23.28
N ASP A 336 13.34 4.24 22.06
CA ASP A 336 13.53 5.47 21.29
C ASP A 336 12.34 6.41 21.57
N PRO A 337 12.56 7.60 22.15
CA PRO A 337 11.47 8.52 22.51
C PRO A 337 10.79 9.18 21.30
N LEU A 338 11.44 9.18 20.12
CA LEU A 338 10.96 9.82 18.89
C LEU A 338 10.30 8.83 17.92
N LEU A 339 10.42 7.52 18.16
CA LEU A 339 9.83 6.45 17.35
C LEU A 339 8.35 6.69 17.03
N GLY A 340 8.04 6.93 15.76
CA GLY A 340 6.68 7.09 15.26
C GLY A 340 5.92 8.28 15.87
N ARG A 341 6.64 9.36 16.23
CA ARG A 341 6.09 10.55 16.90
C ARG A 341 6.50 11.88 16.25
N VAL A 342 7.33 11.87 15.21
CA VAL A 342 7.97 13.09 14.66
C VAL A 342 7.68 13.18 13.15
N PRO A 343 7.04 14.27 12.67
CA PRO A 343 6.58 15.44 13.42
C PRO A 343 5.27 15.24 14.21
N TYR A 344 4.60 14.10 14.07
CA TYR A 344 3.40 13.74 14.86
C TYR A 344 3.25 12.22 14.99
N ALA A 345 2.31 11.77 15.82
CA ALA A 345 2.03 10.34 16.02
C ALA A 345 1.72 9.62 14.70
N GLY A 346 2.44 8.54 14.44
CA GLY A 346 2.39 7.75 13.19
C GLY A 346 3.55 8.04 12.23
N GLU A 347 4.25 9.16 12.39
CA GLU A 347 5.37 9.57 11.53
C GLU A 347 6.73 9.26 12.14
N TYR A 348 7.63 8.75 11.30
CA TYR A 348 8.95 8.29 11.70
C TYR A 348 10.01 9.20 11.07
N GLU A 349 10.82 9.82 11.90
CA GLU A 349 11.95 10.60 11.43
C GLU A 349 13.02 9.68 10.83
N VAL A 350 13.58 10.07 9.68
CA VAL A 350 14.55 9.28 8.92
C VAL A 350 15.85 9.10 9.70
N TRP A 351 16.26 10.14 10.44
CA TRP A 351 17.48 10.14 11.24
C TRP A 351 17.39 11.14 12.39
N HIS A 352 17.81 10.67 13.57
CA HIS A 352 18.05 11.45 14.79
C HIS A 352 19.12 10.73 15.63
N GLU A 353 19.57 11.34 16.72
CA GLU A 353 20.57 10.72 17.61
C GLU A 353 20.02 9.41 18.22
N SER A 354 20.77 8.31 18.08
CA SER A 354 20.34 7.00 18.58
C SER A 354 20.29 6.97 20.11
N PRO A 355 19.26 6.37 20.74
CA PRO A 355 19.28 6.13 22.17
C PRO A 355 20.42 5.17 22.55
N ALA A 356 21.03 5.39 23.72
CA ALA A 356 22.08 4.54 24.27
C ALA A 356 21.50 3.47 25.21
N ILE A 357 22.25 2.37 25.43
CA ILE A 357 21.92 1.39 26.47
C ILE A 357 22.48 1.91 27.79
N GLN A 358 21.62 2.22 28.77
CA GLN A 358 22.01 2.73 30.08
C GLN A 358 22.10 1.58 31.10
N PHE A 359 23.24 1.36 31.74
CA PHE A 359 23.41 0.26 32.69
C PHE A 359 22.89 0.58 34.09
N ARG A 360 22.33 -0.45 34.75
CA ARG A 360 21.90 -0.45 36.17
C ARG A 360 23.01 -0.92 37.12
N ARG A 361 24.01 -1.63 36.59
CA ARG A 361 25.20 -2.09 37.30
C ARG A 361 26.45 -1.64 36.57
N SER A 362 27.57 -1.51 37.27
CA SER A 362 28.86 -1.29 36.61
C SER A 362 29.25 -2.52 35.77
N LEU A 363 29.52 -2.29 34.48
CA LEU A 363 30.29 -3.20 33.63
C LEU A 363 31.73 -2.66 33.51
N PRO A 364 32.71 -3.48 33.11
CA PRO A 364 34.08 -2.99 32.87
C PRO A 364 34.11 -1.93 31.76
N GLU A 365 34.86 -0.86 31.95
CA GLU A 365 35.14 0.14 30.91
C GLU A 365 35.78 -0.53 29.69
N GLY A 366 35.33 -0.19 28.48
CA GLY A 366 35.80 -0.82 27.24
C GLY A 366 35.31 -2.26 27.04
N ALA A 367 34.40 -2.77 27.88
CA ALA A 367 33.74 -4.05 27.60
C ALA A 367 32.96 -3.97 26.29
N ARG A 368 33.11 -4.99 25.45
CA ARG A 368 32.49 -5.07 24.13
C ARG A 368 31.23 -5.94 24.17
N LEU A 369 30.19 -5.48 23.50
CA LEU A 369 28.86 -6.07 23.46
C LEU A 369 28.44 -6.32 22.02
N ARG A 370 27.59 -7.33 21.83
CA ARG A 370 26.92 -7.61 20.57
C ARG A 370 25.42 -7.42 20.77
N VAL A 371 24.85 -6.49 19.99
CA VAL A 371 23.48 -6.01 20.16
C VAL A 371 22.68 -6.30 18.88
N SER A 372 21.51 -6.90 19.04
CA SER A 372 20.58 -7.22 17.95
C SER A 372 19.19 -6.66 18.26
N TRP A 373 18.59 -5.99 17.29
CA TRP A 373 17.28 -5.34 17.40
C TRP A 373 16.60 -5.28 16.04
N PHE A 374 15.43 -4.62 15.97
CA PHE A 374 14.74 -4.36 14.73
C PHE A 374 14.34 -2.88 14.64
N HIS A 375 14.29 -2.34 13.43
CA HIS A 375 13.89 -0.96 13.17
C HIS A 375 12.93 -0.89 11.96
N PRO A 376 12.01 0.08 11.91
CA PRO A 376 11.23 0.35 10.71
C PRO A 376 12.11 0.98 9.62
N HIS A 377 11.62 1.02 8.40
CA HIS A 377 12.27 1.74 7.30
C HIS A 377 11.29 2.69 6.65
N VAL A 378 11.74 3.92 6.40
CA VAL A 378 10.92 5.01 5.85
C VAL A 378 11.08 5.07 4.34
N ILE A 379 9.98 4.81 3.62
CA ILE A 379 9.94 4.90 2.16
C ILE A 379 9.48 6.30 1.72
N TYR A 380 10.12 6.82 0.68
CA TYR A 380 9.87 8.14 0.10
C TYR A 380 9.88 9.26 1.15
N ASP A 381 8.73 9.90 1.37
CA ASP A 381 8.58 11.10 2.18
C ASP A 381 8.05 10.82 3.60
N GLY A 382 7.71 9.56 3.93
CA GLY A 382 7.22 9.16 5.25
C GLY A 382 6.58 7.77 5.38
N GLN A 383 6.37 7.01 4.29
CA GLN A 383 5.63 5.74 4.35
C GLN A 383 6.33 4.69 5.22
N VAL A 384 5.60 4.11 6.17
CA VAL A 384 6.02 2.94 6.96
C VAL A 384 4.95 1.84 6.89
N CYS A 385 5.37 0.62 6.52
CA CYS A 385 4.51 -0.57 6.51
C CYS A 385 4.43 -1.20 7.91
N ALA A 386 3.29 -1.82 8.24
CA ALA A 386 3.12 -2.53 9.51
C ALA A 386 3.30 -4.04 9.41
N CYS A 387 3.64 -4.66 10.54
CA CYS A 387 3.72 -6.10 10.67
C CYS A 387 2.32 -6.71 10.87
N VAL A 388 1.71 -7.20 9.79
CA VAL A 388 0.41 -7.89 9.84
C VAL A 388 0.42 -9.24 10.54
N THR A 389 1.60 -9.81 10.78
CA THR A 389 1.75 -11.07 11.49
C THR A 389 1.80 -10.88 13.01
N GLU A 390 1.93 -9.64 13.49
CA GLU A 390 1.78 -9.28 14.89
C GLU A 390 0.29 -9.24 15.28
N PRO A 391 -0.18 -10.06 16.23
CA PRO A 391 -1.60 -10.12 16.59
C PRO A 391 -2.18 -8.77 17.05
N ALA A 392 -1.38 -7.91 17.67
CA ALA A 392 -1.81 -6.58 18.09
C ALA A 392 -2.18 -5.67 16.90
N PHE A 393 -1.47 -5.76 15.77
CA PHE A 393 -1.82 -5.00 14.57
C PHE A 393 -3.11 -5.52 13.92
N GLN A 394 -3.33 -6.85 13.94
CA GLN A 394 -4.59 -7.43 13.50
C GLN A 394 -5.80 -6.96 14.33
N GLN A 395 -5.62 -6.58 15.60
CA GLN A 395 -6.67 -5.94 16.39
C GLN A 395 -6.93 -4.49 15.99
N LEU A 396 -5.90 -3.72 15.58
CA LEU A 396 -6.10 -2.37 15.02
C LEU A 396 -6.91 -2.43 13.71
N LEU A 397 -6.64 -3.42 12.86
CA LEU A 397 -7.45 -3.65 11.65
C LEU A 397 -8.93 -3.92 12.00
N ARG A 398 -9.22 -4.83 12.94
CA ARG A 398 -10.61 -5.05 13.42
C ARG A 398 -11.24 -3.77 13.98
N GLY A 399 -10.53 -3.08 14.87
CA GLY A 399 -11.01 -1.84 15.48
C GLY A 399 -11.35 -0.75 14.46
N GLN A 400 -10.53 -0.61 13.41
CA GLN A 400 -10.81 0.28 12.28
C GLN A 400 -12.08 -0.13 11.53
N ALA A 401 -12.22 -1.41 11.16
CA ALA A 401 -13.39 -1.91 10.43
C ALA A 401 -14.70 -1.67 11.22
N GLU A 402 -14.70 -2.01 12.51
CA GLU A 402 -15.85 -1.84 13.40
C GLU A 402 -16.17 -0.36 13.66
N ALA A 403 -15.16 0.50 13.78
CA ALA A 403 -15.38 1.94 13.99
C ALA A 403 -15.92 2.63 12.72
N VAL A 404 -15.38 2.29 11.55
CA VAL A 404 -15.88 2.79 10.27
C VAL A 404 -17.27 2.24 9.96
N GLU A 405 -17.61 1.01 10.40
CA GLU A 405 -18.98 0.51 10.32
C GLU A 405 -19.96 1.33 11.17
N ARG A 406 -19.58 1.76 12.37
CA ARG A 406 -20.44 2.62 13.19
C ARG A 406 -20.62 4.02 12.58
N ALA A 407 -19.60 4.56 11.92
CA ALA A 407 -19.66 5.87 11.26
C ALA A 407 -20.45 5.83 9.93
N PHE A 408 -20.25 4.78 9.13
CA PHE A 408 -20.83 4.59 7.80
C PHE A 408 -21.50 3.19 7.68
N PRO A 409 -22.57 2.91 8.44
CA PRO A 409 -23.21 1.60 8.47
C PRO A 409 -23.80 1.22 7.11
N GLY A 410 -23.68 -0.05 6.74
CA GLY A 410 -24.31 -0.59 5.54
C GLY A 410 -23.69 -0.19 4.20
N THR A 411 -22.68 0.69 4.18
CA THR A 411 -22.00 1.08 2.94
C THR A 411 -20.91 0.07 2.52
N ASP A 412 -20.55 0.11 1.23
CA ASP A 412 -19.47 -0.69 0.66
C ASP A 412 -18.11 -0.30 1.26
N ARG A 413 -17.08 -1.12 1.06
CA ARG A 413 -15.73 -0.86 1.62
C ARG A 413 -14.65 -0.99 0.57
N MET A 414 -13.72 -0.04 0.58
CA MET A 414 -12.46 -0.16 -0.14
C MET A 414 -11.37 -0.57 0.84
N MET A 415 -10.75 -1.72 0.61
CA MET A 415 -9.52 -2.11 1.28
C MET A 415 -8.37 -1.48 0.51
N SER A 416 -7.51 -0.73 1.19
CA SER A 416 -6.34 -0.10 0.58
C SER A 416 -5.37 -1.19 0.09
N HIS A 417 -4.66 -1.87 0.99
CA HIS A 417 -3.80 -3.02 0.63
C HIS A 417 -2.81 -2.80 -0.53
N ASP A 418 -2.47 -1.54 -0.80
CA ASP A 418 -1.58 -1.09 -1.86
C ASP A 418 -0.12 -0.95 -1.38
N GLU A 419 0.81 -1.02 -2.33
CA GLU A 419 2.20 -0.59 -2.20
C GLU A 419 2.95 -1.03 -0.92
N TRP A 420 2.88 -2.31 -0.59
CA TRP A 420 3.45 -2.89 0.63
C TRP A 420 4.97 -3.14 0.51
N ARG A 421 5.74 -2.05 0.58
CA ARG A 421 7.16 -2.01 0.22
C ARG A 421 8.14 -2.62 1.23
N VAL A 422 7.70 -2.92 2.45
CA VAL A 422 8.50 -3.58 3.50
C VAL A 422 7.66 -4.68 4.15
N LEU A 423 8.12 -5.93 4.05
CA LEU A 423 7.46 -7.11 4.60
C LEU A 423 8.45 -8.28 4.68
N GLY A 424 8.39 -9.10 5.73
CA GLY A 424 8.97 -10.45 5.71
C GLY A 424 10.19 -10.67 6.59
N TRP A 425 10.49 -9.76 7.51
CA TRP A 425 11.80 -9.68 8.16
C TRP A 425 11.79 -10.06 9.64
N ASP A 426 10.77 -9.63 10.37
CA ASP A 426 10.72 -9.80 11.83
C ASP A 426 10.36 -11.22 12.27
N GLU A 427 10.53 -11.51 13.57
CA GLU A 427 10.28 -12.87 14.08
C GLU A 427 8.81 -13.26 14.07
N SER A 428 7.88 -12.31 14.17
CA SER A 428 6.45 -12.59 13.99
C SER A 428 6.19 -13.14 12.60
N PHE A 429 6.84 -12.59 11.58
CA PHE A 429 6.79 -13.13 10.23
C PHE A 429 7.51 -14.48 10.13
N GLN A 430 8.75 -14.61 10.61
CA GLN A 430 9.51 -15.87 10.51
C GLN A 430 8.76 -17.05 11.13
N ARG A 431 8.07 -16.83 12.27
CA ARG A 431 7.25 -17.86 12.95
C ARG A 431 6.06 -18.37 12.12
N THR A 432 5.66 -17.67 11.04
CA THR A 432 4.59 -18.16 10.15
C THR A 432 5.04 -19.29 9.23
N GLY A 433 6.33 -19.37 8.90
CA GLY A 433 6.87 -20.30 7.88
C GLY A 433 6.34 -20.06 6.45
N LYS A 434 5.83 -18.86 6.15
CA LYS A 434 5.17 -18.51 4.88
C LYS A 434 5.99 -17.56 4.02
N THR A 435 5.70 -17.52 2.72
CA THR A 435 6.22 -16.48 1.82
C THR A 435 5.51 -15.14 2.02
N PRO A 436 6.09 -14.00 1.60
CA PRO A 436 5.41 -12.71 1.60
C PRO A 436 4.06 -12.74 0.88
N GLY A 437 3.99 -13.39 -0.29
CA GLY A 437 2.75 -13.58 -1.05
C GLY A 437 1.68 -14.34 -0.24
N GLN A 438 2.05 -15.42 0.45
CA GLN A 438 1.12 -16.16 1.32
C GLN A 438 0.62 -15.32 2.51
N VAL A 439 1.48 -14.48 3.11
CA VAL A 439 1.09 -13.58 4.20
C VAL A 439 0.18 -12.45 3.72
N ALA A 440 0.44 -11.88 2.54
CA ALA A 440 -0.45 -10.91 1.90
C ALA A 440 -1.81 -11.53 1.55
N ALA A 441 -1.83 -12.76 1.01
CA ALA A 441 -3.04 -13.52 0.73
C ALA A 441 -3.88 -13.78 1.99
N ASP A 442 -3.24 -14.18 3.09
CA ASP A 442 -3.93 -14.42 4.35
C ASP A 442 -4.46 -13.12 4.98
N ASN A 443 -3.72 -12.01 4.88
CA ASN A 443 -4.17 -10.73 5.43
C ASN A 443 -5.36 -10.15 4.65
N VAL A 444 -5.33 -10.16 3.32
CA VAL A 444 -6.47 -9.64 2.52
C VAL A 444 -7.73 -10.49 2.73
N ARG A 445 -7.57 -11.83 2.85
CA ARG A 445 -8.68 -12.74 3.16
C ARG A 445 -9.26 -12.48 4.55
N PHE A 446 -8.40 -12.37 5.57
CA PHE A 446 -8.78 -12.02 6.94
C PHE A 446 -9.58 -10.71 7.00
N CYS A 447 -9.13 -9.70 6.27
CA CYS A 447 -9.76 -8.40 6.17
C CYS A 447 -11.15 -8.49 5.49
N ALA A 448 -11.23 -9.10 4.31
CA ALA A 448 -12.48 -9.29 3.58
C ALA A 448 -13.51 -10.11 4.39
N ASP A 449 -13.09 -11.22 5.00
CA ASP A 449 -13.93 -12.07 5.85
C ASP A 449 -14.49 -11.32 7.06
N HIS A 450 -13.71 -10.42 7.66
CA HIS A 450 -14.18 -9.62 8.79
C HIS A 450 -15.22 -8.57 8.35
N LEU A 451 -15.02 -7.91 7.20
CA LEU A 451 -16.02 -6.99 6.63
C LEU A 451 -17.33 -7.69 6.25
N LYS A 452 -17.23 -8.91 5.70
CA LYS A 452 -18.36 -9.78 5.39
C LYS A 452 -19.11 -10.26 6.64
N LYS A 453 -18.42 -10.44 7.77
CA LYS A 453 -19.06 -10.72 9.08
C LYS A 453 -19.79 -9.51 9.66
N LEU A 454 -19.29 -8.29 9.42
CA LEU A 454 -19.97 -7.05 9.83
C LEU A 454 -21.22 -6.76 8.98
N ASN A 455 -21.17 -7.05 7.68
CA ASN A 455 -22.34 -7.07 6.79
C ASN A 455 -22.04 -7.97 5.58
N SER A 456 -22.85 -9.01 5.38
CA SER A 456 -22.68 -10.02 4.31
C SER A 456 -22.90 -9.46 2.90
N ASP A 457 -23.79 -8.48 2.80
CA ASP A 457 -24.40 -8.02 1.55
C ASP A 457 -23.60 -6.88 0.91
N ARG A 458 -22.65 -6.30 1.67
CA ARG A 458 -21.74 -5.27 1.17
C ARG A 458 -20.84 -5.83 0.06
N ARG A 459 -20.44 -4.93 -0.85
CA ARG A 459 -19.32 -5.16 -1.74
C ARG A 459 -18.02 -4.72 -1.06
N VAL A 460 -16.97 -5.47 -1.35
CA VAL A 460 -15.61 -5.21 -0.88
C VAL A 460 -14.75 -5.01 -2.12
N PHE A 461 -14.00 -3.92 -2.12
CA PHE A 461 -13.10 -3.51 -3.19
C PHE A 461 -11.65 -3.56 -2.68
N VAL A 462 -10.67 -3.71 -3.57
CA VAL A 462 -9.24 -3.66 -3.21
C VAL A 462 -8.41 -3.07 -4.35
N TRP A 463 -7.31 -2.35 -4.07
CA TRP A 463 -6.37 -1.94 -5.12
C TRP A 463 -5.69 -3.16 -5.75
N SER A 464 -5.39 -3.10 -7.04
CA SER A 464 -4.91 -4.27 -7.80
C SER A 464 -3.47 -4.67 -7.57
N ASP A 465 -2.59 -3.73 -7.28
CA ASP A 465 -1.14 -3.85 -7.52
C ASP A 465 -0.46 -4.94 -6.71
N MET A 466 -0.77 -5.03 -5.42
CA MET A 466 -0.23 -6.08 -4.54
C MET A 466 -0.80 -7.48 -4.83
N PHE A 467 -1.73 -7.60 -5.79
CA PHE A 467 -2.40 -8.84 -6.21
C PHE A 467 -2.30 -9.07 -7.72
N ASP A 468 -1.42 -8.35 -8.43
CA ASP A 468 -1.24 -8.43 -9.88
C ASP A 468 0.21 -8.84 -10.21
N PRO A 469 0.45 -10.02 -10.83
CA PRO A 469 1.80 -10.46 -11.22
C PRO A 469 2.42 -9.61 -12.34
N HIS A 470 1.63 -8.75 -12.98
CA HIS A 470 2.10 -7.77 -13.96
C HIS A 470 2.35 -6.39 -13.31
N HIS A 471 2.30 -6.32 -11.97
CA HIS A 471 2.50 -5.10 -11.19
C HIS A 471 3.42 -5.32 -9.96
N ASN A 472 2.91 -5.22 -8.73
CA ASN A 472 3.70 -5.28 -7.50
C ASN A 472 3.72 -6.69 -6.86
N ALA A 473 2.90 -7.65 -7.32
CA ALA A 473 2.89 -9.02 -6.80
C ALA A 473 4.02 -9.88 -7.42
N VAL A 474 5.25 -9.45 -7.24
CA VAL A 474 6.48 -10.00 -7.85
C VAL A 474 7.59 -10.21 -6.82
N ASP A 475 8.64 -10.94 -7.20
CA ASP A 475 9.84 -11.11 -6.37
C ASP A 475 10.71 -9.84 -6.31
N ASN A 476 11.45 -9.68 -5.21
CA ASN A 476 12.33 -8.54 -4.92
C ASN A 476 11.67 -7.15 -4.96
N TYR A 477 10.35 -7.07 -4.74
CA TYR A 477 9.65 -5.79 -4.59
C TYR A 477 10.21 -4.99 -3.40
N TYR A 478 10.83 -3.83 -3.67
CA TYR A 478 11.41 -2.93 -2.65
C TYR A 478 12.26 -3.65 -1.60
N LEU A 479 11.83 -3.62 -0.34
CA LEU A 479 12.47 -4.26 0.81
C LEU A 479 11.59 -5.41 1.32
N VAL A 480 10.87 -6.10 0.45
CA VAL A 480 10.19 -7.36 0.79
C VAL A 480 11.20 -8.51 0.80
N ASN A 481 11.09 -9.38 1.80
CA ASN A 481 11.97 -10.54 1.98
C ASN A 481 11.45 -11.76 1.19
N GLY A 482 11.60 -11.70 -0.14
CA GLY A 482 11.19 -12.75 -1.07
C GLY A 482 9.94 -12.40 -1.88
N ASP A 483 9.26 -13.44 -2.36
CA ASP A 483 8.28 -13.34 -3.44
C ASP A 483 6.84 -13.03 -2.96
N LEU A 484 6.22 -12.04 -3.59
CA LEU A 484 4.80 -11.67 -3.41
C LEU A 484 3.84 -12.45 -4.33
N SER A 485 4.36 -13.20 -5.30
CA SER A 485 3.56 -14.05 -6.20
C SER A 485 2.61 -14.96 -5.41
N GLY A 486 1.37 -15.08 -5.88
CA GLY A 486 0.32 -15.84 -5.21
C GLY A 486 -0.45 -15.07 -4.14
N SER A 487 -0.12 -13.80 -3.86
CA SER A 487 -0.91 -12.93 -2.98
C SER A 487 -2.40 -12.87 -3.36
N TRP A 488 -2.69 -12.92 -4.66
CA TRP A 488 -4.03 -12.92 -5.24
C TRP A 488 -4.88 -14.15 -4.87
N GLU A 489 -4.28 -15.23 -4.35
CA GLU A 489 -5.02 -16.38 -3.80
C GLU A 489 -5.69 -16.04 -2.43
N GLY A 490 -5.47 -14.84 -1.91
CA GLY A 490 -6.25 -14.25 -0.83
C GLY A 490 -7.61 -13.70 -1.27
N LEU A 491 -7.78 -13.37 -2.55
CA LEU A 491 -8.97 -12.69 -3.05
C LEU A 491 -10.11 -13.69 -3.30
N ALA A 492 -11.19 -13.58 -2.53
CA ALA A 492 -12.44 -14.24 -2.85
C ALA A 492 -13.03 -13.66 -4.16
N ARG A 493 -13.73 -14.48 -4.95
CA ARG A 493 -14.23 -14.10 -6.29
C ARG A 493 -15.21 -12.90 -6.28
N ASP A 494 -15.87 -12.64 -5.16
CA ASP A 494 -16.82 -11.54 -5.01
C ASP A 494 -16.16 -10.22 -4.57
N VAL A 495 -14.87 -10.24 -4.17
CA VAL A 495 -14.03 -9.04 -4.01
C VAL A 495 -13.77 -8.43 -5.38
N LEU A 496 -14.07 -7.15 -5.53
CA LEU A 496 -13.87 -6.39 -6.75
C LEU A 496 -12.49 -5.74 -6.75
N VAL A 497 -11.83 -5.75 -7.91
CA VAL A 497 -10.48 -5.23 -8.07
C VAL A 497 -10.54 -3.83 -8.67
N VAL A 498 -9.92 -2.87 -8.00
CA VAL A 498 -9.72 -1.50 -8.51
C VAL A 498 -8.39 -1.46 -9.24
N ASN A 499 -8.46 -1.63 -10.55
CA ASN A 499 -7.30 -1.82 -11.43
C ASN A 499 -6.70 -0.47 -11.84
N TRP A 500 -5.42 -0.27 -11.53
CA TRP A 500 -4.71 0.99 -11.80
C TRP A 500 -3.44 0.84 -12.66
N ASN A 501 -3.12 -0.38 -13.13
CA ASN A 501 -1.92 -0.64 -13.93
C ASN A 501 -2.07 -0.19 -15.40
N PHE A 502 -2.14 1.12 -15.67
CA PHE A 502 -2.44 1.62 -17.03
C PHE A 502 -1.38 1.23 -18.08
N GLY A 503 -0.10 1.14 -17.67
CA GLY A 503 1.02 0.83 -18.55
C GLY A 503 1.01 -0.61 -19.06
N VAL A 504 0.62 -1.56 -18.20
CA VAL A 504 0.57 -3.01 -18.47
C VAL A 504 -0.88 -3.52 -18.38
N ARG A 505 -1.83 -2.66 -18.76
CA ARG A 505 -3.28 -2.88 -18.55
C ARG A 505 -3.81 -4.09 -19.31
N GLU A 506 -3.21 -4.44 -20.43
CA GLU A 506 -3.66 -5.54 -21.28
C GLU A 506 -3.54 -6.89 -20.57
N GLU A 507 -2.42 -7.09 -19.87
CA GLU A 507 -2.15 -8.27 -19.08
C GLU A 507 -2.96 -8.24 -17.77
N SER A 508 -2.95 -7.10 -17.06
CA SER A 508 -3.66 -6.92 -15.79
C SER A 508 -5.17 -7.12 -15.90
N LEU A 509 -5.83 -6.50 -16.91
CA LEU A 509 -7.28 -6.67 -17.14
C LEU A 509 -7.65 -8.13 -17.37
N LYS A 510 -6.86 -8.80 -18.21
CA LYS A 510 -7.05 -10.20 -18.57
C LYS A 510 -6.87 -11.11 -17.36
N PHE A 511 -5.79 -10.92 -16.60
CA PHE A 511 -5.48 -11.72 -15.41
C PHE A 511 -6.64 -11.75 -14.40
N PHE A 512 -7.17 -10.58 -14.02
CA PHE A 512 -8.29 -10.53 -13.07
C PHE A 512 -9.61 -11.06 -13.66
N ALA A 513 -9.86 -10.84 -14.95
CA ALA A 513 -11.06 -11.33 -15.61
C ALA A 513 -11.07 -12.87 -15.78
N GLU A 514 -9.94 -13.49 -16.14
CA GLU A 514 -9.81 -14.95 -16.23
C GLU A 514 -9.96 -15.64 -14.87
N ARG A 515 -9.61 -14.95 -13.77
CA ARG A 515 -9.88 -15.40 -12.40
C ARG A 515 -11.33 -15.14 -11.94
N GLY A 516 -12.11 -14.39 -12.73
CA GLY A 516 -13.53 -14.10 -12.48
C GLY A 516 -13.80 -12.90 -11.58
N HIS A 517 -12.81 -12.04 -11.31
CA HIS A 517 -13.01 -10.82 -10.53
C HIS A 517 -13.69 -9.74 -11.38
N ARG A 518 -14.64 -9.02 -10.77
CA ARG A 518 -15.18 -7.79 -11.35
C ARG A 518 -14.23 -6.63 -11.10
N GLN A 519 -14.15 -5.70 -12.04
CA GLN A 519 -13.13 -4.65 -12.07
C GLN A 519 -13.74 -3.23 -12.11
N VAL A 520 -13.12 -2.31 -11.39
CA VAL A 520 -13.30 -0.85 -11.52
C VAL A 520 -11.98 -0.26 -12.01
N LEU A 521 -12.00 0.56 -13.06
CA LEU A 521 -10.75 1.07 -13.67
C LEU A 521 -10.38 2.44 -13.09
N ALA A 522 -9.23 2.55 -12.44
CA ALA A 522 -8.68 3.82 -11.95
C ALA A 522 -8.13 4.65 -13.13
N GLY A 523 -9.03 5.36 -13.82
CA GLY A 523 -8.79 5.84 -15.17
C GLY A 523 -8.07 7.18 -15.30
N TYR A 524 -8.25 8.11 -14.35
CA TYR A 524 -7.70 9.47 -14.46
C TYR A 524 -6.23 9.54 -14.00
N TYR A 525 -5.95 9.15 -12.76
CA TYR A 525 -4.61 9.05 -12.15
C TYR A 525 -3.72 10.30 -12.36
N ASP A 526 -4.31 11.49 -12.20
CA ASP A 526 -3.67 12.81 -12.42
C ASP A 526 -3.04 13.02 -13.81
N ALA A 527 -3.53 12.30 -14.83
CA ALA A 527 -3.14 12.39 -16.23
C ALA A 527 -4.18 13.17 -17.07
N ASP A 528 -4.28 12.91 -18.37
CA ASP A 528 -5.35 13.44 -19.22
C ASP A 528 -6.66 12.64 -19.07
N ALA A 529 -7.81 13.29 -19.25
CA ALA A 529 -9.09 12.61 -19.12
C ALA A 529 -9.35 11.56 -20.23
N GLN A 530 -8.64 11.60 -21.36
CA GLN A 530 -8.76 10.58 -22.40
C GLN A 530 -8.11 9.25 -22.00
N GLN A 531 -7.35 9.20 -20.89
CA GLN A 531 -6.77 7.95 -20.36
C GLN A 531 -7.82 6.89 -20.05
N ILE A 532 -9.01 7.26 -19.53
CA ILE A 532 -10.09 6.29 -19.33
C ILE A 532 -10.66 5.79 -20.67
N GLY A 533 -10.63 6.61 -21.73
CA GLY A 533 -10.97 6.15 -23.08
C GLY A 533 -10.02 5.04 -23.54
N ARG A 534 -8.71 5.22 -23.34
CA ARG A 534 -7.67 4.22 -23.69
C ARG A 534 -7.79 2.93 -22.87
N TRP A 535 -8.21 3.01 -21.60
CA TRP A 535 -8.59 1.84 -20.79
C TRP A 535 -9.78 1.09 -21.42
N LEU A 536 -10.86 1.80 -21.75
CA LEU A 536 -12.09 1.22 -22.27
C LEU A 536 -11.93 0.66 -23.70
N ASP A 537 -11.06 1.27 -24.51
CA ASP A 537 -10.64 0.72 -25.81
C ASP A 537 -9.93 -0.63 -25.66
N THR A 538 -9.02 -0.77 -24.69
CA THR A 538 -8.39 -2.06 -24.39
C THR A 538 -9.42 -3.11 -23.95
N VAL A 539 -10.33 -2.76 -23.04
CA VAL A 539 -11.43 -3.65 -22.59
C VAL A 539 -12.23 -4.18 -23.78
N ARG A 540 -12.59 -3.30 -24.73
CA ARG A 540 -13.29 -3.65 -25.96
C ARG A 540 -12.46 -4.52 -26.89
N ALA A 541 -11.19 -4.17 -27.13
CA ALA A 541 -10.30 -4.89 -28.04
C ALA A 541 -10.04 -6.33 -27.56
N GLN A 542 -9.81 -6.51 -26.26
CA GLN A 542 -9.59 -7.80 -25.62
C GLN A 542 -10.89 -8.56 -25.28
N ARG A 543 -12.06 -7.93 -25.41
CA ARG A 543 -13.38 -8.45 -25.01
C ARG A 543 -13.44 -8.85 -23.52
N VAL A 544 -12.80 -8.05 -22.67
CA VAL A 544 -12.76 -8.27 -21.22
C VAL A 544 -14.17 -8.12 -20.64
N THR A 545 -14.66 -9.15 -19.96
CA THR A 545 -15.93 -9.11 -19.23
C THR A 545 -15.70 -8.76 -17.76
N GLY A 546 -16.76 -8.33 -17.06
CA GLY A 546 -16.69 -8.04 -15.62
C GLY A 546 -16.14 -6.67 -15.24
N VAL A 547 -15.77 -5.80 -16.19
CA VAL A 547 -15.56 -4.37 -15.90
C VAL A 547 -16.92 -3.75 -15.60
N VAL A 548 -17.12 -3.29 -14.36
CA VAL A 548 -18.40 -2.74 -13.88
C VAL A 548 -18.35 -1.23 -13.65
N GLY A 549 -17.16 -0.62 -13.61
CA GLY A 549 -17.03 0.80 -13.31
C GLY A 549 -15.69 1.43 -13.67
N VAL A 550 -15.65 2.75 -13.53
CA VAL A 550 -14.51 3.62 -13.84
C VAL A 550 -14.40 4.72 -12.80
N MET A 551 -13.18 5.07 -12.41
CA MET A 551 -12.90 6.00 -11.31
C MET A 551 -12.01 7.17 -11.72
N TYR A 552 -12.51 8.38 -11.49
CA TYR A 552 -11.71 9.59 -11.45
C TYR A 552 -10.84 9.56 -10.20
N THR A 553 -9.58 9.16 -10.38
CA THR A 553 -8.59 8.96 -9.31
C THR A 553 -7.60 10.12 -9.35
N THR A 554 -7.53 10.94 -8.30
CA THR A 554 -6.57 12.05 -8.17
C THR A 554 -5.88 12.03 -6.81
N TRP A 555 -4.56 12.12 -6.80
CA TRP A 555 -3.73 12.30 -5.61
C TRP A 555 -3.41 13.78 -5.37
N LYS A 556 -3.57 14.63 -6.40
CA LYS A 556 -3.40 16.09 -6.34
C LYS A 556 -4.64 16.83 -5.82
N GLN A 557 -5.77 16.15 -5.65
CA GLN A 557 -7.09 16.74 -5.38
C GLN A 557 -7.52 17.74 -6.48
N ASP A 558 -7.11 17.50 -7.73
CA ASP A 558 -7.55 18.29 -8.88
C ASP A 558 -8.80 17.64 -9.49
N TYR A 559 -9.93 18.33 -9.38
CA TYR A 559 -11.22 17.91 -9.93
C TYR A 559 -11.65 18.72 -11.16
N SER A 560 -10.77 19.57 -11.70
CA SER A 560 -11.11 20.44 -12.84
C SER A 560 -11.47 19.67 -14.11
N HIS A 561 -10.93 18.44 -14.28
CA HIS A 561 -11.19 17.58 -15.44
C HIS A 561 -12.37 16.61 -15.25
N LEU A 562 -13.12 16.70 -14.14
CA LEU A 562 -14.20 15.75 -13.80
C LEU A 562 -15.30 15.68 -14.88
N ARG A 563 -15.63 16.82 -15.50
CA ARG A 563 -16.59 16.91 -16.63
C ARG A 563 -16.06 16.21 -17.87
N GLU A 564 -14.82 16.47 -18.27
CA GLU A 564 -14.21 15.85 -19.46
C GLU A 564 -14.16 14.33 -19.32
N PHE A 565 -13.78 13.84 -18.13
CA PHE A 565 -13.79 12.41 -17.81
C PHE A 565 -15.20 11.80 -17.97
N ALA A 566 -16.23 12.43 -17.41
CA ALA A 566 -17.61 11.97 -17.58
C ALA A 566 -18.07 11.96 -19.05
N GLU A 567 -17.64 12.94 -19.84
CA GLU A 567 -17.91 13.01 -21.28
C GLU A 567 -17.19 11.92 -22.09
N VAL A 568 -15.96 11.55 -21.73
CA VAL A 568 -15.25 10.40 -22.32
C VAL A 568 -16.04 9.11 -22.09
N VAL A 569 -16.50 8.88 -20.86
CA VAL A 569 -17.30 7.69 -20.49
C VAL A 569 -18.66 7.70 -21.21
N ASN A 570 -19.34 8.85 -21.27
CA ASN A 570 -20.59 9.01 -22.03
C ASN A 570 -20.42 8.63 -23.52
N ARG A 571 -19.32 9.05 -24.17
CA ARG A 571 -19.05 8.71 -25.58
C ARG A 571 -18.85 7.22 -25.78
N TYR A 572 -18.16 6.55 -24.85
CA TYR A 572 -17.94 5.10 -24.91
C TYR A 572 -19.26 4.33 -24.77
N GLU A 573 -20.09 4.66 -23.77
CA GLU A 573 -21.36 3.97 -23.53
C GLU A 573 -22.33 4.09 -24.72
N ARG A 574 -22.43 5.28 -25.34
CA ARG A 574 -23.22 5.48 -26.58
C ARG A 574 -22.72 4.62 -27.73
N ALA A 575 -21.40 4.64 -27.99
CA ALA A 575 -20.77 3.85 -29.03
C ALA A 575 -20.91 2.32 -28.83
N VAL A 576 -21.07 1.85 -27.59
CA VAL A 576 -21.39 0.44 -27.27
C VAL A 576 -22.89 0.15 -27.47
N ASN A 577 -23.76 1.09 -27.16
CA ASN A 577 -25.23 0.95 -27.28
C ASN A 577 -25.78 1.16 -28.70
N GLY A 578 -24.97 1.71 -29.62
CA GLY A 578 -25.41 2.07 -30.97
C GLY A 578 -26.15 3.42 -31.06
N GLU A 579 -25.88 4.31 -30.10
CA GLU A 579 -26.35 5.71 -30.03
C GLU A 579 -25.28 6.72 -30.50
#